data_AF-A0A661KY20-F1
#
_entry.id   AF-A0A661KY20-F1
#
_cell.length_a   1.000
_cell.length_b   1.000
_cell.length_c   1.000
_cell.angle_alpha   90.00
_cell.angle_beta   90.00
_cell.angle_gamma   90.00
#
_symmetry.space_group_name_H-M   'P 1'
#
loop_
_entity.id
_entity.type
_entity.pdbx_description
1 polymer ?
#
loop_
_entity_poly.entity_id
_entity_poly.type
_entity_poly.pdbx_seq_one_letter_code
_entity_poly.pdbx_strand_id
1 'polypeptide(L)'
;MLLTAFGILFTHVISSIIIFLFFSRLLQIKKQNLLTLFVITMGLGSATISLLLTRLIMIFPHHGDLFYISIILSVFLILFLFGYKNLFLVKFLLKEIVETYKSEPYEEDHILKMVKIAIIFLVISIFYMTLLFPIIENDALQYATVARMIYESKTCSFYPLINPDPKTGFYAVSSHPLGYISLITWSYMINGGITNSWITRVISPIYMLYTIILLWYVLYTSRNKICAIFGVLLLLTTPIYYIETV
;
A
#
# COMPACT_ATOMS: atom_id res chain seq x y z
N MET A 1 -17.68 -8.03 -5.15
CA MET A 1 -16.69 -7.54 -6.16
C MET A 1 -16.57 -6.03 -6.13
N LEU A 2 -17.65 -5.24 -6.32
CA LEU A 2 -17.58 -3.78 -6.32
C LEU A 2 -17.08 -3.18 -4.99
N LEU A 3 -17.57 -3.69 -3.85
CA LEU A 3 -17.10 -3.27 -2.52
C LEU A 3 -15.60 -3.56 -2.31
N THR A 4 -15.14 -4.74 -2.71
CA THR A 4 -13.73 -5.15 -2.67
C THR A 4 -12.86 -4.21 -3.51
N ALA A 5 -13.27 -3.91 -4.74
CA ALA A 5 -12.55 -3.00 -5.62
C ALA A 5 -12.49 -1.57 -5.05
N PHE A 6 -13.60 -1.06 -4.55
CA PHE A 6 -13.65 0.23 -3.85
C PHE A 6 -12.74 0.22 -2.62
N GLY A 7 -12.72 -0.87 -1.85
CA GLY A 7 -11.86 -1.03 -0.69
C GLY A 7 -10.37 -0.96 -1.01
N ILE A 8 -9.92 -1.65 -2.08
CA ILE A 8 -8.54 -1.57 -2.57
C ILE A 8 -8.23 -0.13 -3.00
N LEU A 9 -9.11 0.48 -3.82
CA LEU A 9 -8.94 1.84 -4.32
C LEU A 9 -8.86 2.85 -3.16
N PHE A 10 -9.74 2.71 -2.17
CA PHE A 10 -9.76 3.56 -1.00
C PHE A 10 -8.47 3.42 -0.19
N THR A 11 -8.10 2.17 0.13
CA THR A 11 -7.00 1.84 1.03
C THR A 11 -5.65 2.31 0.51
N HIS A 12 -5.43 2.20 -0.80
CA HIS A 12 -4.12 2.42 -1.41
C HIS A 12 -4.02 3.74 -2.20
N VAL A 13 -5.09 4.15 -2.89
CA VAL A 13 -5.05 5.32 -3.78
C VAL A 13 -5.70 6.54 -3.12
N ILE A 14 -6.98 6.45 -2.75
CA ILE A 14 -7.74 7.61 -2.25
C ILE A 14 -7.15 8.10 -0.93
N SER A 15 -6.86 7.19 0.00
CA SER A 15 -6.23 7.53 1.29
C SER A 15 -4.90 8.27 1.10
N SER A 16 -4.03 7.80 0.19
CA SER A 16 -2.74 8.43 -0.11
C SER A 16 -2.93 9.83 -0.73
N ILE A 17 -3.92 10.00 -1.62
CA ILE A 17 -4.27 11.32 -2.18
C ILE A 17 -4.78 12.26 -1.09
N ILE A 18 -5.58 11.78 -0.14
CA ILE A 18 -6.05 12.60 0.99
C ILE A 18 -4.87 13.05 1.85
N ILE A 19 -3.93 12.15 2.17
CA ILE A 19 -2.71 12.48 2.91
C ILE A 19 -1.86 13.51 2.15
N PHE A 20 -1.69 13.33 0.84
CA PHE A 20 -1.03 14.32 -0.02
C PHE A 20 -1.69 15.70 0.07
N LEU A 21 -3.02 15.77 -0.07
CA LEU A 21 -3.78 17.02 -0.01
C LEU A 21 -3.64 17.68 1.36
N PHE A 22 -3.73 16.89 2.44
CA PHE A 22 -3.53 17.36 3.80
C PHE A 22 -2.14 17.98 3.99
N PHE A 23 -1.07 17.27 3.64
CA PHE A 23 0.30 17.78 3.78
C PHE A 23 0.61 18.94 2.84
N SER A 24 0.07 18.94 1.62
CA SER A 24 0.25 20.05 0.67
C SER A 24 -0.28 21.37 1.25
N ARG A 25 -1.40 21.31 1.98
CA ARG A 25 -2.00 22.47 2.65
C ARG A 25 -1.24 22.82 3.93
N LEU A 26 -0.92 21.83 4.76
CA LEU A 26 -0.23 22.03 6.03
C LEU A 26 1.15 22.67 5.84
N LEU A 27 1.91 22.20 4.85
CA LEU A 27 3.28 22.63 4.59
C LEU A 27 3.39 23.77 3.56
N GLN A 28 2.27 24.24 3.01
CA GLN A 28 2.22 25.27 1.96
C GLN A 28 3.21 24.98 0.81
N ILE A 29 3.18 23.74 0.31
CA ILE A 29 4.18 23.25 -0.64
C ILE A 29 4.18 24.10 -1.93
N LYS A 30 5.37 24.58 -2.30
CA LYS A 30 5.61 25.26 -3.58
C LYS A 30 5.42 24.28 -4.74
N LYS A 31 4.95 24.78 -5.90
CA LYS A 31 4.69 23.97 -7.10
C LYS A 31 5.82 23.01 -7.47
N GLN A 32 7.07 23.49 -7.42
CA GLN A 32 8.27 22.72 -7.73
C GLN A 32 8.50 21.46 -6.86
N ASN A 33 7.91 21.39 -5.68
CA ASN A 33 8.07 20.28 -4.73
C ASN A 33 6.83 19.37 -4.67
N LEU A 34 5.80 19.62 -5.50
CA LEU A 34 4.55 18.86 -5.45
C LEU A 34 4.76 17.39 -5.82
N LEU A 35 5.54 17.11 -6.87
CA LEU A 35 5.81 15.75 -7.29
C LEU A 35 6.59 14.98 -6.22
N THR A 36 7.56 15.63 -5.58
CA THR A 36 8.32 15.08 -4.44
C THR A 36 7.37 14.68 -3.31
N LEU A 37 6.49 15.61 -2.89
CA LEU A 37 5.54 15.33 -1.82
C LEU A 37 4.61 14.18 -2.23
N PHE A 38 4.07 14.22 -3.45
CA PHE A 38 3.17 13.18 -3.95
C PHE A 38 3.80 11.79 -3.83
N VAL A 39 5.01 11.62 -4.38
CA VAL A 39 5.76 10.35 -4.34
C VAL A 39 6.01 9.89 -2.90
N ILE A 40 6.45 10.78 -2.01
CA ILE A 40 6.70 10.45 -0.59
C ILE A 40 5.41 10.03 0.14
N THR A 41 4.28 10.66 -0.21
CA THR A 41 2.99 10.35 0.42
C THR A 41 2.30 9.10 -0.16
N MET A 42 2.83 8.51 -1.24
CA MET A 42 2.31 7.23 -1.75
C MET A 42 2.53 6.14 -0.69
N GLY A 43 1.46 5.41 -0.37
CA GLY A 43 1.48 4.35 0.65
C GLY A 43 1.35 4.84 2.10
N LEU A 44 1.53 6.13 2.38
CA LEU A 44 1.24 6.69 3.71
C LEU A 44 -0.24 6.59 4.06
N GLY A 45 -1.13 6.58 3.05
CA GLY A 45 -2.56 6.35 3.26
C GLY A 45 -2.84 4.99 3.89
N SER A 46 -2.35 3.90 3.29
CA SER A 46 -2.47 2.55 3.85
C SER A 46 -1.75 2.42 5.20
N ALA A 47 -0.55 2.99 5.34
CA ALA A 47 0.16 2.97 6.62
C ALA A 47 -0.64 3.67 7.74
N THR A 48 -1.29 4.80 7.42
CA THR A 48 -2.15 5.53 8.37
C THR A 48 -3.38 4.72 8.74
N ILE A 49 -4.05 4.08 7.78
CA ILE A 49 -5.19 3.18 8.04
C ILE A 49 -4.77 2.07 9.01
N SER A 50 -3.65 1.42 8.74
CA SER A 50 -3.11 0.36 9.58
C SER A 50 -2.89 0.82 11.01
N LEU A 51 -2.15 1.91 11.19
CA LEU A 51 -1.86 2.48 12.51
C LEU A 51 -3.14 2.87 13.26
N LEU A 52 -4.08 3.53 12.59
CA LEU A 52 -5.36 3.89 13.18
C LEU A 52 -6.13 2.65 13.62
N LEU A 53 -6.22 1.63 12.76
CA LEU A 53 -6.93 0.40 13.09
C LEU A 53 -6.31 -0.31 14.29
N THR A 54 -4.98 -0.46 14.33
CA THR A 54 -4.28 -1.06 15.48
C THR A 54 -4.64 -0.32 16.77
N ARG A 55 -4.59 1.02 16.77
CA ARG A 55 -4.90 1.82 17.95
C ARG A 55 -6.37 1.74 18.34
N LEU A 56 -7.28 1.75 17.38
CA LEU A 56 -8.71 1.63 17.65
C LEU A 56 -9.06 0.28 18.26
N ILE A 57 -8.50 -0.82 17.76
CA ILE A 57 -8.74 -2.17 18.33
C ILE A 57 -8.16 -2.27 19.75
N MET A 58 -7.01 -1.65 20.01
CA MET A 58 -6.40 -1.63 21.35
C MET A 58 -7.21 -0.82 22.36
N ILE A 59 -7.76 0.33 21.94
CA ILE A 59 -8.48 1.27 22.83
C ILE A 59 -9.96 0.88 22.98
N PHE A 60 -10.59 0.44 21.89
CA PHE A 60 -12.00 0.11 21.81
C PHE A 60 -12.18 -1.32 21.26
N PRO A 61 -11.82 -2.36 22.04
CA PRO A 61 -11.96 -3.74 21.59
C PRO A 61 -13.43 -4.18 21.50
N HIS A 62 -13.70 -5.27 20.78
CA HIS A 62 -15.00 -5.95 20.71
C HIS A 62 -16.15 -5.20 19.99
N HIS A 63 -15.86 -4.09 19.30
CA HIS A 63 -16.85 -3.41 18.47
C HIS A 63 -17.01 -4.09 17.09
N GLY A 64 -18.14 -3.86 16.42
CA GLY A 64 -18.39 -4.40 15.07
C GLY A 64 -17.57 -3.71 13.98
N ASP A 65 -17.47 -4.33 12.79
CA ASP A 65 -16.70 -3.81 11.65
C ASP A 65 -17.05 -2.37 11.28
N LEU A 66 -18.36 -2.07 11.24
CA LEU A 66 -18.87 -0.75 10.89
C LEU A 66 -18.35 0.35 11.83
N PHE A 67 -18.14 0.06 13.11
CA PHE A 67 -17.59 1.03 14.06
C PHE A 67 -16.18 1.47 13.65
N TYR A 68 -15.29 0.50 13.41
CA TYR A 68 -13.91 0.78 13.03
C TYR A 68 -13.82 1.46 11.65
N ILE A 69 -14.59 0.95 10.68
CA ILE A 69 -14.66 1.52 9.33
C ILE A 69 -15.15 2.97 9.39
N SER A 70 -16.24 3.26 10.10
CA SER A 70 -16.80 4.60 10.21
C SER A 70 -15.84 5.59 10.86
N ILE A 71 -15.10 5.20 11.91
CA ILE A 71 -14.10 6.08 12.52
C ILE A 71 -12.96 6.38 11.55
N ILE A 72 -12.40 5.36 10.89
CA ILE A 72 -11.31 5.55 9.91
C ILE A 72 -11.78 6.45 8.76
N LEU A 73 -12.95 6.18 8.18
CA LEU A 73 -13.52 7.02 7.13
C LEU A 73 -13.76 8.46 7.61
N SER A 74 -14.21 8.66 8.85
CA SER A 74 -14.42 9.98 9.43
C SER A 74 -13.10 10.76 9.58
N VAL A 75 -12.02 10.09 10.01
CA VAL A 75 -10.68 10.69 10.09
C VAL A 75 -10.23 11.13 8.69
N PHE A 76 -10.33 10.26 7.69
CA PHE A 76 -9.96 10.61 6.31
C PHE A 76 -10.87 11.70 5.72
N LEU A 77 -12.15 11.74 6.07
CA LEU A 77 -13.05 12.82 5.69
C LEU A 77 -12.62 14.16 6.29
N ILE A 78 -12.23 14.21 7.56
CA ILE A 78 -11.72 15.43 8.20
C ILE A 78 -10.42 15.89 7.52
N LEU A 79 -9.48 14.97 7.27
CA LEU A 79 -8.23 15.28 6.55
C LEU A 79 -8.51 15.79 5.13
N PHE A 80 -9.49 15.20 4.44
CA PHE A 80 -9.94 15.65 3.13
C PHE A 80 -10.58 17.04 3.20
N LEU A 81 -11.49 17.30 4.13
CA LEU A 81 -12.10 18.62 4.33
C LEU A 81 -11.09 19.69 4.74
N PHE A 82 -9.97 19.30 5.35
CA PHE A 82 -8.84 20.19 5.51
C PHE A 82 -8.13 20.43 4.17
N GLY A 83 -7.83 19.39 3.39
CA GLY A 83 -7.08 19.49 2.13
C GLY A 83 -7.87 19.87 0.86
N TYR A 84 -9.20 19.88 0.86
CA TYR A 84 -10.01 19.86 -0.39
C TYR A 84 -9.77 21.06 -1.31
N LYS A 85 -9.45 22.23 -0.76
CA LYS A 85 -9.13 23.43 -1.54
C LYS A 85 -7.93 23.21 -2.48
N ASN A 86 -7.07 22.23 -2.17
CA ASN A 86 -5.91 21.86 -2.96
C ASN A 86 -6.19 20.77 -4.01
N LEU A 87 -7.45 20.38 -4.25
CA LEU A 87 -7.80 19.38 -5.28
C LEU A 87 -7.29 19.74 -6.68
N PHE A 88 -7.16 21.03 -6.99
CA PHE A 88 -6.58 21.48 -8.25
C PHE A 88 -5.10 21.07 -8.41
N LEU A 89 -4.36 20.85 -7.31
CA LEU A 89 -2.97 20.38 -7.33
C LEU A 89 -2.88 18.95 -7.88
N VAL A 90 -3.86 18.10 -7.60
CA VAL A 90 -3.91 16.74 -8.16
C VAL A 90 -4.06 16.79 -9.68
N LYS A 91 -4.94 17.67 -10.19
CA LYS A 91 -5.07 17.88 -11.64
C LYS A 91 -3.79 18.43 -12.26
N PHE A 92 -3.13 19.38 -11.58
CA PHE A 92 -1.86 19.93 -12.02
C PHE A 92 -0.77 18.85 -12.09
N LEU A 93 -0.64 18.01 -11.05
CA LEU A 93 0.29 16.88 -11.03
C LEU A 93 0.05 15.88 -12.15
N LEU A 94 -1.21 15.48 -12.37
CA LEU A 94 -1.55 14.56 -13.46
C LEU A 94 -1.19 15.16 -14.81
N LYS A 95 -1.41 16.47 -15.00
CA LYS A 95 -1.02 17.18 -16.22
C LYS A 95 0.50 17.20 -16.39
N GLU A 96 1.24 17.54 -15.35
CA GLU A 96 2.71 17.57 -15.35
C GLU A 96 3.31 16.19 -15.68
N ILE A 97 2.78 15.11 -15.09
CA ILE A 97 3.19 13.72 -15.39
C ILE A 97 2.94 13.38 -16.87
N VAL A 98 1.75 13.72 -17.39
CA VAL A 98 1.40 13.46 -18.80
C VAL A 98 2.26 14.29 -19.76
N GLU A 99 2.49 15.56 -19.46
CA GLU A 99 3.34 16.45 -20.28
C GLU A 99 4.80 15.99 -20.27
N THR A 100 5.32 15.59 -19.10
CA THR A 100 6.66 14.98 -18.98
C THR A 100 6.78 13.77 -19.89
N TYR A 101 5.79 12.86 -19.86
CA TYR A 101 5.78 11.67 -20.72
C TYR A 101 5.68 12.01 -22.21
N LYS A 102 4.86 13.00 -22.59
CA LYS A 102 4.70 13.44 -23.99
C LYS A 102 5.91 14.19 -24.54
N SER A 103 6.66 14.87 -23.68
CA SER A 103 7.86 15.62 -24.05
C SER A 103 9.08 14.74 -24.34
N GLU A 104 9.00 13.44 -24.05
CA GLU A 104 10.08 12.51 -24.38
C GLU A 104 10.22 12.42 -25.91
N PRO A 105 11.43 12.65 -26.46
CA PRO A 105 11.65 12.58 -27.91
C PRO A 105 11.29 11.20 -28.43
N TYR A 106 10.56 11.17 -29.55
CA TYR A 106 10.07 9.94 -30.19
C TYR A 106 11.20 9.04 -30.70
N GLU A 107 12.39 9.59 -30.93
CA GLU A 107 13.62 8.86 -31.24
C GLU A 107 14.23 8.23 -29.97
N GLU A 108 13.42 7.46 -29.26
CA GLU A 108 13.89 6.69 -28.13
C GLU A 108 14.64 5.45 -28.64
N ASP A 109 15.86 5.22 -28.12
CA ASP A 109 16.65 4.03 -28.44
C ASP A 109 15.79 2.76 -28.28
N HIS A 110 15.77 1.91 -29.30
CA HIS A 110 15.04 0.65 -29.31
C HIS A 110 15.33 -0.20 -28.07
N ILE A 111 16.57 -0.16 -27.56
CA ILE A 111 16.98 -0.85 -26.34
C ILE A 111 16.18 -0.33 -25.14
N LEU A 112 16.05 0.99 -24.99
CA LEU A 112 15.35 1.59 -23.87
C LEU A 112 13.86 1.25 -23.88
N LYS A 113 13.25 1.23 -25.06
CA LYS A 113 11.87 0.79 -25.25
C LYS A 113 11.68 -0.67 -24.86
N MET A 114 12.59 -1.56 -25.26
CA MET A 114 12.56 -2.97 -24.86
C MET A 114 12.67 -3.14 -23.34
N VAL A 115 13.54 -2.38 -22.68
CA VAL A 115 13.69 -2.43 -21.21
C VAL A 115 12.42 -1.95 -20.51
N LYS A 116 11.78 -0.86 -20.96
CA LYS A 116 10.48 -0.41 -20.41
C LYS A 116 9.40 -1.49 -20.54
N ILE A 117 9.33 -2.16 -21.70
CA ILE A 117 8.37 -3.26 -21.92
C ILE A 117 8.68 -4.43 -20.97
N ALA A 118 9.95 -4.78 -20.78
CA ALA A 118 10.35 -5.83 -19.83
C ALA A 118 9.93 -5.48 -18.40
N ILE A 119 10.13 -4.23 -17.95
CA ILE A 119 9.68 -3.76 -16.63
C ILE A 119 8.15 -3.89 -16.50
N ILE A 120 7.38 -3.44 -17.50
CA ILE A 120 5.92 -3.56 -17.48
C ILE A 120 5.49 -5.03 -17.40
N PHE A 121 6.13 -5.89 -18.19
CA PHE A 121 5.86 -7.32 -18.18
C PHE A 121 6.15 -7.95 -16.82
N LEU A 122 7.28 -7.61 -16.18
CA LEU A 122 7.64 -8.10 -14.84
C LEU A 122 6.66 -7.64 -13.76
N VAL A 123 6.22 -6.38 -13.81
CA VAL A 123 5.19 -5.87 -12.90
C VAL A 123 3.89 -6.65 -13.09
N ILE A 124 3.43 -6.82 -14.33
CA ILE A 124 2.20 -7.59 -14.63
C ILE A 124 2.35 -9.05 -14.17
N SER A 125 3.50 -9.68 -14.40
CA SER A 125 3.73 -11.07 -13.98
C SER A 125 3.68 -11.21 -12.46
N ILE A 126 4.27 -10.28 -11.70
CA ILE A 126 4.19 -10.30 -10.22
C ILE A 126 2.74 -10.21 -9.76
N PHE A 127 1.96 -9.25 -10.28
CA PHE A 127 0.54 -9.14 -9.95
C PHE A 127 -0.24 -10.41 -10.32
N TYR A 128 0.01 -10.95 -11.51
CA TYR A 128 -0.62 -12.18 -11.99
C TYR A 128 -0.32 -13.37 -11.06
N MET A 129 0.95 -13.57 -10.69
CA MET A 129 1.38 -14.65 -9.81
C MET A 129 0.75 -14.47 -8.41
N THR A 130 0.85 -13.28 -7.83
CA THR A 130 0.30 -12.99 -6.50
C THR A 130 -1.22 -13.22 -6.42
N LEU A 131 -1.95 -12.97 -7.51
CA LEU A 131 -3.39 -13.20 -7.56
C LEU A 131 -3.75 -14.68 -7.71
N LEU A 132 -2.99 -15.43 -8.49
CA LEU A 132 -3.28 -16.84 -8.78
C LEU A 132 -2.78 -17.81 -7.72
N PHE A 133 -1.58 -17.59 -7.19
CA PHE A 133 -0.97 -18.52 -6.25
C PHE A 133 -1.52 -18.28 -4.83
N PRO A 134 -1.76 -19.36 -4.07
CA PRO A 134 -2.14 -19.23 -2.67
C PRO A 134 -0.96 -18.79 -1.81
N ILE A 135 -1.25 -18.22 -0.64
CA ILE A 135 -0.24 -17.94 0.38
C ILE A 135 0.27 -19.28 0.94
N ILE A 136 1.55 -19.58 0.71
CA ILE A 136 2.16 -20.86 1.12
C ILE A 136 3.28 -20.69 2.15
N GLU A 137 3.93 -19.53 2.19
CA GLU A 137 5.07 -19.30 3.08
C GLU A 137 4.64 -19.18 4.54
N ASN A 138 5.47 -19.72 5.43
CA ASN A 138 5.18 -19.80 6.87
C ASN A 138 4.83 -18.42 7.46
N ASP A 139 5.64 -17.40 7.18
CA ASP A 139 5.46 -16.07 7.77
C ASP A 139 4.18 -15.41 7.27
N ALA A 140 3.88 -15.54 5.98
CA ALA A 140 2.65 -15.01 5.39
C ALA A 140 1.40 -15.71 5.93
N LEU A 141 1.45 -17.03 6.14
CA LEU A 141 0.40 -17.79 6.81
C LEU A 141 0.24 -17.37 8.28
N GLN A 142 1.33 -17.11 8.98
CA GLN A 142 1.29 -16.58 10.35
C GLN A 142 0.65 -15.18 10.39
N TYR A 143 1.03 -14.26 9.50
CA TYR A 143 0.42 -12.94 9.40
C TYR A 143 -1.08 -13.01 9.13
N ALA A 144 -1.51 -13.86 8.19
CA ALA A 144 -2.92 -14.08 7.88
C ALA A 144 -3.67 -14.68 9.09
N THR A 145 -3.06 -15.63 9.79
CA THR A 145 -3.66 -16.27 10.98
C THR A 145 -3.83 -15.28 12.13
N VAL A 146 -2.80 -14.48 12.44
CA VAL A 146 -2.90 -13.44 13.47
C VAL A 146 -3.92 -12.38 13.08
N ALA A 147 -3.92 -11.92 11.82
CA ALA A 147 -4.89 -10.96 11.33
C ALA A 147 -6.33 -11.47 11.43
N ARG A 148 -6.54 -12.77 11.17
CA ARG A 148 -7.82 -13.45 11.35
C ARG A 148 -8.23 -13.48 12.81
N MET A 149 -7.34 -13.86 13.73
CA MET A 149 -7.64 -13.85 15.16
C MET A 149 -8.00 -12.46 15.66
N ILE A 150 -7.29 -11.41 15.22
CA ILE A 150 -7.63 -10.01 15.55
C ILE A 150 -8.99 -9.65 14.96
N TYR A 151 -9.28 -10.05 13.71
CA TYR A 151 -10.56 -9.79 13.06
C TYR A 151 -11.73 -10.49 13.75
N GLU A 152 -11.60 -11.76 14.15
CA GLU A 152 -12.68 -12.52 14.78
C GLU A 152 -12.92 -12.07 16.23
N SER A 153 -11.85 -11.82 16.99
CA SER A 153 -11.95 -11.43 18.40
C SER A 153 -12.12 -9.93 18.64
N LYS A 154 -11.78 -9.10 17.63
CA LYS A 154 -11.75 -7.63 17.71
C LYS A 154 -10.94 -7.10 18.88
N THR A 155 -9.83 -7.77 19.19
CA THR A 155 -8.89 -7.35 20.24
C THR A 155 -7.46 -7.69 19.84
N CYS A 156 -6.49 -6.96 20.38
CA CYS A 156 -5.07 -7.27 20.30
C CYS A 156 -4.50 -7.74 21.65
N SER A 157 -5.35 -8.03 22.66
CA SER A 157 -4.92 -8.35 24.02
C SER A 157 -4.12 -9.65 24.14
N PHE A 158 -4.23 -10.54 23.16
CA PHE A 158 -3.44 -11.77 23.08
C PHE A 158 -2.08 -11.57 22.40
N TYR A 159 -1.82 -10.38 21.84
CA TYR A 159 -0.59 -10.07 21.12
C TYR A 159 0.41 -9.32 22.02
N PRO A 160 1.72 -9.65 21.98
CA PRO A 160 2.35 -10.71 21.20
C PRO A 160 2.03 -12.11 21.74
N LEU A 161 1.99 -13.09 20.83
CA LEU A 161 1.72 -14.50 21.14
C LEU A 161 2.95 -15.18 21.76
N ILE A 162 3.37 -14.72 22.94
CA ILE A 162 4.55 -15.25 23.64
C ILE A 162 4.24 -16.57 24.35
N ASN A 163 2.97 -16.79 24.71
CA ASN A 163 2.53 -18.02 25.37
C ASN A 163 1.59 -18.80 24.45
N PRO A 164 1.64 -20.15 24.47
CA PRO A 164 0.65 -20.95 23.78
C PRO A 164 -0.75 -20.62 24.30
N ASP A 165 -1.72 -20.52 23.39
CA ASP A 165 -3.13 -20.40 23.78
C ASP A 165 -3.52 -21.65 24.59
N PRO A 166 -3.97 -21.50 25.86
CA PRO A 166 -4.30 -22.64 26.71
C PRO A 166 -5.49 -23.47 26.21
N LYS A 167 -6.34 -22.93 25.33
CA LYS A 167 -7.49 -23.65 24.77
C LYS A 167 -7.15 -24.44 23.51
N THR A 168 -6.34 -23.86 22.64
CA THR A 168 -6.05 -24.44 21.31
C THR A 168 -4.66 -25.06 21.21
N GLY A 169 -3.77 -24.75 22.16
CA GLY A 169 -2.35 -25.07 22.07
C GLY A 169 -1.61 -24.29 20.99
N PHE A 170 -2.28 -23.34 20.32
CA PHE A 170 -1.67 -22.57 19.24
C PHE A 170 -0.54 -21.70 19.79
N TYR A 171 0.65 -21.88 19.24
CA TYR A 171 1.83 -21.11 19.56
C TYR A 171 2.43 -20.57 18.26
N ALA A 172 2.57 -19.26 18.17
CA ALA A 172 3.28 -18.61 17.09
C ALA A 172 4.12 -17.50 17.69
N VAL A 173 5.44 -17.55 17.53
CA VAL A 173 6.36 -16.50 17.98
C VAL A 173 6.25 -15.29 17.03
N SER A 174 5.05 -14.73 16.90
CA SER A 174 4.84 -13.50 16.16
C SER A 174 5.12 -12.33 17.09
N SER A 175 6.25 -11.68 16.85
CA SER A 175 6.67 -10.44 17.54
C SER A 175 6.73 -9.25 16.58
N HIS A 176 6.32 -9.43 15.33
CA HIS A 176 6.34 -8.39 14.31
C HIS A 176 5.40 -7.23 14.64
N PRO A 177 5.75 -5.99 14.28
CA PRO A 177 4.83 -4.87 14.40
C PRO A 177 3.50 -5.15 13.69
N LEU A 178 2.38 -4.79 14.32
CA LEU A 178 1.02 -5.06 13.82
C LEU A 178 0.66 -4.30 12.53
N GLY A 179 1.59 -3.54 11.93
CA GLY A 179 1.32 -2.71 10.76
C GLY A 179 0.80 -3.53 9.56
N TYR A 180 1.56 -4.53 9.13
CA TYR A 180 1.13 -5.38 8.01
C TYR A 180 -0.10 -6.21 8.38
N ILE A 181 -0.10 -6.83 9.57
CA ILE A 181 -1.21 -7.63 10.11
C ILE A 181 -2.51 -6.81 10.15
N SER A 182 -2.45 -5.53 10.54
CA SER A 182 -3.63 -4.66 10.60
C SER A 182 -4.14 -4.28 9.21
N LEU A 183 -3.30 -4.21 8.17
CA LEU A 183 -3.78 -4.08 6.79
C LEU A 183 -4.54 -5.31 6.33
N ILE A 184 -4.11 -6.51 6.74
CA ILE A 184 -4.84 -7.76 6.48
C ILE A 184 -6.17 -7.76 7.26
N THR A 185 -6.17 -7.39 8.54
CA THR A 185 -7.40 -7.27 9.34
C THR A 185 -8.37 -6.25 8.72
N TRP A 186 -7.86 -5.11 8.25
CA TRP A 186 -8.63 -4.10 7.52
C TRP A 186 -9.25 -4.66 6.24
N SER A 187 -8.50 -5.51 5.52
CA SER A 187 -8.98 -6.19 4.32
C SER A 187 -10.19 -7.09 4.60
N TYR A 188 -10.17 -7.83 5.72
CA TYR A 188 -11.30 -8.64 6.17
C TYR A 188 -12.52 -7.80 6.53
N MET A 189 -12.33 -6.65 7.21
CA MET A 189 -13.42 -5.72 7.55
C MET A 189 -14.10 -5.15 6.31
N ILE A 190 -13.33 -4.69 5.33
CA ILE A 190 -13.87 -4.16 4.07
C ILE A 190 -14.62 -5.25 3.28
N ASN A 191 -14.09 -6.47 3.25
CA ASN A 191 -14.71 -7.57 2.52
C ASN A 191 -15.93 -8.17 3.23
N GLY A 192 -16.17 -7.82 4.51
CA GLY A 192 -17.22 -8.39 5.33
C GLY A 192 -16.97 -9.86 5.72
N GLY A 193 -15.71 -10.29 5.73
CA GLY A 193 -15.35 -11.67 6.08
C GLY A 193 -13.95 -12.10 5.65
N ILE A 194 -13.55 -13.27 6.15
CA ILE A 194 -12.22 -13.88 5.96
C ILE A 194 -12.08 -14.72 4.68
N THR A 195 -13.18 -15.03 4.02
CA THR A 195 -13.21 -15.97 2.88
C THR A 195 -12.54 -15.40 1.63
N ASN A 196 -12.43 -14.07 1.52
CA ASN A 196 -11.84 -13.39 0.39
C ASN A 196 -10.43 -12.89 0.72
N SER A 197 -9.41 -13.62 0.24
CA SER A 197 -8.00 -13.26 0.42
C SER A 197 -7.43 -12.34 -0.67
N TRP A 198 -8.24 -11.90 -1.64
CA TRP A 198 -7.75 -11.14 -2.80
C TRP A 198 -7.11 -9.80 -2.39
N ILE A 199 -7.74 -9.07 -1.46
CA ILE A 199 -7.20 -7.78 -0.98
C ILE A 199 -5.87 -8.02 -0.25
N THR A 200 -5.80 -9.07 0.58
CA THR A 200 -4.58 -9.41 1.33
C THR A 200 -3.40 -9.67 0.40
N ARG A 201 -3.64 -10.38 -0.71
CA ARG A 201 -2.59 -10.72 -1.68
C ARG A 201 -2.03 -9.50 -2.40
N VAL A 202 -2.86 -8.49 -2.71
CA VAL A 202 -2.39 -7.31 -3.45
C VAL A 202 -1.62 -6.29 -2.59
N ILE A 203 -1.56 -6.45 -1.26
CA ILE A 203 -0.85 -5.49 -0.38
C ILE A 203 0.63 -5.42 -0.77
N SER A 204 1.33 -6.55 -0.86
CA SER A 204 2.77 -6.59 -1.16
C SER A 204 3.08 -6.03 -2.57
N PRO A 205 2.40 -6.47 -3.66
CA PRO A 205 2.59 -5.88 -4.99
C PRO A 205 2.31 -4.37 -5.07
N ILE A 206 1.38 -3.85 -4.28
CA ILE A 206 1.12 -2.40 -4.24
C ILE A 206 2.28 -1.65 -3.57
N TYR A 207 2.82 -2.15 -2.46
CA TYR A 207 4.01 -1.54 -1.85
C TYR A 207 5.26 -1.71 -2.71
N MET A 208 5.34 -2.78 -3.51
CA MET A 208 6.34 -2.94 -4.55
C MET A 208 6.24 -1.80 -5.59
N LEU A 209 5.03 -1.50 -6.09
CA LEU A 209 4.83 -0.36 -7.00
C LEU A 209 5.26 0.97 -6.37
N TYR A 210 4.93 1.21 -5.09
CA TYR A 210 5.37 2.43 -4.39
C TYR A 210 6.89 2.52 -4.31
N THR A 211 7.56 1.40 -4.04
CA THR A 211 9.02 1.31 -4.01
C THR A 211 9.63 1.59 -5.38
N ILE A 212 9.06 1.02 -6.45
CA ILE A 212 9.47 1.27 -7.84
C ILE A 212 9.34 2.75 -8.20
N ILE A 213 8.19 3.37 -7.88
CA ILE A 213 7.95 4.79 -8.16
C ILE A 213 8.93 5.68 -7.39
N LEU A 214 9.16 5.38 -6.10
CA LEU A 214 10.10 6.12 -5.28
C LEU A 214 11.53 5.98 -5.80
N LEU A 215 11.98 4.76 -6.10
CA LEU A 215 13.31 4.48 -6.64
C LEU A 215 13.52 5.18 -7.98
N TRP A 216 12.54 5.05 -8.89
CA TRP A 216 12.54 5.76 -10.17
C TRP A 216 12.70 7.27 -9.96
N TYR A 217 11.86 7.86 -9.10
CA TYR A 217 11.86 9.28 -8.83
C TYR A 217 13.21 9.77 -8.28
N VAL A 218 13.76 9.07 -7.29
CA VAL A 218 15.06 9.41 -6.69
C VAL A 218 16.19 9.33 -7.70
N LEU A 219 16.27 8.25 -8.48
CA LEU A 219 17.33 8.07 -9.48
C LEU A 219 17.19 9.03 -10.66
N TYR A 220 15.96 9.30 -11.11
CA TYR A 220 15.67 10.22 -12.20
C TYR A 220 16.09 11.64 -11.84
N THR A 221 15.73 12.10 -10.64
CA THR A 221 16.01 13.47 -10.18
C THR A 221 17.47 13.70 -9.75
N SER A 222 18.14 12.68 -9.19
CA SER A 222 19.53 12.81 -8.72
C SER A 222 20.57 12.51 -9.80
N ARG A 223 20.22 11.71 -10.82
CA ARG A 223 21.12 11.26 -11.87
C ARG A 223 20.51 11.53 -13.24
N ASN A 224 19.92 10.51 -13.85
CA ASN A 224 19.32 10.58 -15.16
C ASN A 224 18.31 9.43 -15.35
N LYS A 225 17.58 9.50 -16.46
CA LYS A 225 16.57 8.51 -16.86
C LYS A 225 17.12 7.10 -17.01
N ILE A 226 18.32 6.94 -17.57
CA ILE A 226 18.94 5.63 -17.79
C ILE A 226 19.20 4.94 -16.45
N CYS A 227 19.78 5.66 -15.48
CA CYS A 227 19.98 5.16 -14.13
C CYS A 227 18.66 4.74 -13.46
N ALA A 228 17.58 5.51 -13.64
CA ALA A 228 16.27 5.16 -13.09
C ALA A 228 15.71 3.87 -13.69
N ILE A 229 15.77 3.71 -15.02
CA ILE A 229 15.30 2.52 -15.74
C ILE A 229 16.09 1.28 -15.29
N PHE A 230 17.42 1.35 -15.31
CA PHE A 230 18.25 0.22 -14.90
C PHE A 230 18.12 -0.07 -13.40
N GLY A 231 17.97 0.94 -12.55
CA GLY A 231 17.72 0.74 -11.12
C GLY A 231 16.42 -0.02 -10.84
N VAL A 232 15.33 0.33 -11.52
CA VAL A 232 14.06 -0.39 -11.42
C VAL A 232 14.18 -1.81 -11.98
N LEU A 233 14.86 -1.99 -13.12
CA LEU A 233 15.09 -3.31 -13.69
C LEU A 233 15.85 -4.20 -12.71
N LEU A 234 16.98 -3.71 -12.15
CA LEU A 234 17.79 -4.44 -11.19
C LEU A 234 16.99 -4.85 -9.95
N LEU A 235 16.16 -3.95 -9.41
CA LEU A 235 15.26 -4.25 -8.30
C LEU A 235 14.32 -5.40 -8.64
N LEU A 236 13.64 -5.33 -9.80
CA LEU A 236 12.68 -6.34 -10.23
C LEU A 236 13.31 -7.69 -10.60
N THR A 237 14.56 -7.69 -11.04
CA THR A 237 15.31 -8.92 -11.34
C THR A 237 16.02 -9.51 -10.12
N THR A 238 16.01 -8.80 -8.98
CA THR A 238 16.62 -9.31 -7.74
C THR A 238 15.74 -10.44 -7.19
N PRO A 239 16.24 -11.70 -7.12
CA PRO A 239 15.40 -12.85 -6.79
C PRO A 239 14.69 -12.73 -5.44
N ILE A 240 15.39 -12.20 -4.42
CA ILE A 240 14.82 -12.00 -3.08
C ILE A 240 13.62 -11.04 -3.15
N TYR A 241 13.74 -9.93 -3.89
CA TYR A 241 12.65 -8.97 -4.00
C TYR A 241 11.44 -9.56 -4.74
N TYR A 242 11.70 -10.38 -5.76
CA TYR A 242 10.65 -11.06 -6.50
C TYR A 242 9.94 -12.13 -5.65
N ILE A 243 10.70 -12.99 -4.96
CA ILE A 243 10.17 -14.09 -4.14
C ILE A 243 9.36 -13.55 -2.97
N GLU A 244 9.82 -12.51 -2.28
CA GLU A 244 9.12 -11.94 -1.11
C GLU A 244 7.87 -11.12 -1.48
N THR A 245 7.68 -10.79 -2.77
CA THR A 245 6.53 -10.00 -3.23
C THR A 245 5.37 -10.88 -3.72
N VAL A 246 5.67 -12.07 -4.24
CA VAL A 246 4.72 -13.02 -4.87
C VAL A 246 4.13 -13.98 -3.85
#